data_AF-A0A7C5MZ43-F1
#
_entry.id   AF-A0A7C5MZ43-F1
#
_cell.length_a   1.000
_cell.length_b   1.000
_cell.length_c   1.000
_cell.angle_alpha   90.00
_cell.angle_beta   90.00
_cell.angle_gamma   90.00
#
_symmetry.space_group_name_H-M   'P 1'
#
loop_
_entity.id
_entity.type
_entity.pdbx_description
1 polymer ?
#
loop_
_entity_poly.entity_id
_entity_poly.type
_entity_poly.pdbx_seq_one_letter_code
_entity_poly.pdbx_strand_id
1 'polypeptide(L)'
;MRKVFRSFVFIMTINSIKFGVLGLLLLLATFLPAQPGKQYATVAARKAFYMELASKYDSKGVAQILRSDTGNDFEAYLEGHTEAELLGSYGTVIHELLHAYNGQGFGLNSTYFTGPKVRMLVPMTKVFSSQELNTFVRLGLQDSIFRYGIYVAGKQAKARHGKETMLLNTGKANYVASISLGIYGLLEELNAYYFGTLAVWELFDYYQDIYGAETQVAWADYKADVLGNVVAYYEFRLFIAWYLMYAKREHADVYADLVHNLKLRRTFTLLEDRYRDLVDQVAAALPELDRLSGPGVEDLLNYTGSDEEVRAFFAENDIDVEEMGIAPGSAEWEAIRKEYLRAMGEMKAALGEKVDFFHGQAKAQIAFLKATFGPGEAKALANFRIK
;
A
#
# COMPACT_ATOMS: atom_id res chain seq x y z
N MET A 1 -9.36 60.04 38.49
CA MET A 1 -9.61 58.65 38.97
C MET A 1 -10.48 57.82 38.01
N ARG A 2 -10.15 57.77 36.69
CA ARG A 2 -10.88 56.92 35.72
C ARG A 2 -9.99 56.36 34.58
N LYS A 3 -8.67 56.38 34.74
CA LYS A 3 -7.71 55.92 33.71
C LYS A 3 -6.67 54.89 34.17
N VAL A 4 -6.76 54.38 35.40
CA VAL A 4 -5.81 53.36 35.92
C VAL A 4 -6.47 51.98 36.11
N PHE A 5 -7.79 51.86 35.92
CA PHE A 5 -8.51 50.58 36.11
C PHE A 5 -8.88 49.84 34.81
N ARG A 6 -8.45 50.34 33.63
CA ARG A 6 -8.67 49.68 32.34
C ARG A 6 -7.47 48.91 31.78
N SER A 7 -6.28 49.07 32.37
CA SER A 7 -5.07 48.37 31.89
C SER A 7 -4.76 47.07 32.63
N PHE A 8 -5.48 46.75 33.71
CA PHE A 8 -5.24 45.51 34.48
C PHE A 8 -6.21 44.37 34.15
N VAL A 9 -7.30 44.67 33.41
CA VAL A 9 -8.30 43.65 33.01
C VAL A 9 -8.17 43.27 31.52
N PHE A 10 -7.41 44.01 30.71
CA PHE A 10 -7.26 43.73 29.27
C PHE A 10 -6.04 42.85 28.92
N ILE A 11 -5.07 42.70 29.83
CA ILE A 11 -3.86 41.88 29.60
C ILE A 11 -4.10 40.41 29.99
N MET A 12 -5.09 40.10 30.84
CA MET A 12 -5.40 38.71 31.20
C MET A 12 -6.39 38.00 30.27
N THR A 13 -6.93 38.66 29.24
CA THR A 13 -7.88 38.04 28.29
C THR A 13 -7.26 37.73 26.92
N ILE A 14 -6.06 38.24 26.61
CA ILE A 14 -5.40 37.98 25.32
C ILE A 14 -4.64 36.64 25.34
N ASN A 15 -4.11 36.21 26.49
CA ASN A 15 -3.40 34.93 26.60
C ASN A 15 -4.34 33.71 26.56
N SER A 16 -5.58 33.83 27.00
CA SER A 16 -6.57 32.74 26.94
C SER A 16 -7.26 32.63 25.57
N ILE A 17 -7.32 33.71 24.79
CA ILE A 17 -7.92 33.71 23.44
C ILE A 17 -6.90 33.26 22.38
N LYS A 18 -5.60 33.60 22.49
CA LYS A 18 -4.59 33.16 21.51
C LYS A 18 -4.24 31.67 21.61
N PHE A 19 -4.14 31.13 22.83
CA PHE A 19 -4.00 29.68 23.05
C PHE A 19 -5.31 28.93 22.75
N GLY A 20 -6.46 29.58 22.99
CA GLY A 20 -7.77 29.04 22.62
C GLY A 20 -7.93 28.92 21.10
N VAL A 21 -7.52 29.92 20.31
CA VAL A 21 -7.62 29.90 18.84
C VAL A 21 -6.59 28.96 18.21
N LEU A 22 -5.37 28.85 18.75
CA LEU A 22 -4.37 27.88 18.28
C LEU A 22 -4.79 26.44 18.61
N GLY A 23 -5.28 26.20 19.83
CA GLY A 23 -5.87 24.92 20.23
C GLY A 23 -7.14 24.59 19.44
N LEU A 24 -7.96 25.59 19.07
CA LEU A 24 -9.15 25.43 18.24
C LEU A 24 -8.79 25.19 16.77
N LEU A 25 -7.74 25.79 16.21
CA LEU A 25 -7.26 25.53 14.85
C LEU A 25 -6.62 24.13 14.76
N LEU A 26 -5.84 23.72 15.76
CA LEU A 26 -5.31 22.36 15.90
C LEU A 26 -6.44 21.32 16.14
N LEU A 27 -7.50 21.67 16.89
CA LEU A 27 -8.69 20.81 17.04
C LEU A 27 -9.56 20.80 15.79
N LEU A 28 -9.73 21.91 15.08
CA LEU A 28 -10.58 21.99 13.88
C LEU A 28 -9.94 21.29 12.68
N ALA A 29 -8.60 21.25 12.61
CA ALA A 29 -7.88 20.43 11.64
C ALA A 29 -7.96 18.92 11.95
N THR A 30 -8.24 18.53 13.20
CA THR A 30 -8.32 17.12 13.63
C THR A 30 -9.75 16.60 13.83
N PHE A 31 -10.75 17.49 13.82
CA PHE A 31 -12.17 17.16 14.06
C PHE A 31 -13.14 17.81 13.06
N LEU A 32 -12.77 17.90 11.78
CA LEU A 32 -13.84 17.76 10.78
C LEU A 32 -14.40 16.35 11.00
N PRO A 33 -15.70 16.20 11.34
CA PRO A 33 -16.26 14.86 11.45
C PRO A 33 -15.99 14.18 10.12
N ALA A 34 -15.26 13.06 10.17
CA ALA A 34 -15.20 12.14 9.05
C ALA A 34 -16.63 12.05 8.54
N GLN A 35 -16.87 12.52 7.31
CA GLN A 35 -18.19 12.46 6.66
C GLN A 35 -18.76 11.10 7.04
N PRO A 36 -19.90 11.01 7.75
CA PRO A 36 -20.40 9.72 8.22
C PRO A 36 -20.55 8.85 7.00
N GLY A 37 -19.61 7.90 6.85
CA GLY A 37 -19.38 7.23 5.59
C GLY A 37 -20.68 6.60 5.12
N LYS A 38 -21.03 6.82 3.85
CA LYS A 38 -22.23 6.23 3.27
C LYS A 38 -22.20 4.73 3.53
N GLN A 39 -23.29 4.20 4.10
CA GLN A 39 -23.39 2.78 4.40
C GLN A 39 -24.10 2.04 3.27
N TYR A 40 -23.59 0.87 2.93
CA TYR A 40 -24.10 0.02 1.86
C TYR A 40 -24.59 -1.29 2.48
N ALA A 41 -25.81 -1.26 3.01
CA ALA A 41 -26.33 -2.35 3.86
C ALA A 41 -26.56 -3.69 3.14
N THR A 42 -26.81 -3.66 1.83
CA THR A 42 -27.12 -4.87 1.04
C THR A 42 -25.98 -5.22 0.08
N VAL A 43 -25.82 -6.52 -0.20
CA VAL A 43 -24.90 -7.02 -1.24
C VAL A 43 -25.11 -6.30 -2.57
N ALA A 44 -26.37 -6.09 -2.96
CA ALA A 44 -26.72 -5.39 -4.18
C ALA A 44 -26.25 -3.92 -4.18
N ALA A 45 -26.36 -3.21 -3.05
CA ALA A 45 -25.88 -1.83 -2.93
C ALA A 45 -24.35 -1.74 -2.99
N ARG A 46 -23.64 -2.67 -2.35
CA ARG A 46 -22.16 -2.74 -2.41
C ARG A 46 -21.66 -3.07 -3.81
N LYS A 47 -22.29 -4.05 -4.46
CA LYS A 47 -21.98 -4.39 -5.86
C LYS A 47 -22.26 -3.23 -6.79
N ALA A 48 -23.37 -2.52 -6.60
CA ALA A 48 -23.70 -1.34 -7.39
C ALA A 48 -22.65 -0.23 -7.21
N PHE A 49 -22.16 -0.01 -5.99
CA PHE A 49 -21.09 0.93 -5.71
C PHE A 49 -19.79 0.58 -6.46
N TYR A 50 -19.32 -0.66 -6.37
CA TYR A 50 -18.13 -1.08 -7.12
C TYR A 50 -18.32 -1.03 -8.64
N MET A 51 -19.52 -1.35 -9.14
CA MET A 51 -19.84 -1.24 -10.55
C MET A 51 -19.87 0.21 -11.02
N GLU A 52 -20.31 1.15 -10.17
CA GLU A 52 -20.26 2.59 -10.43
C GLU A 52 -18.81 3.06 -10.54
N LEU A 53 -17.97 2.73 -9.54
CA LEU A 53 -16.53 3.03 -9.55
C LEU A 53 -15.88 2.52 -10.85
N ALA A 54 -16.05 1.23 -11.11
CA ALA A 54 -15.48 0.56 -12.28
C ALA A 54 -15.96 1.11 -13.62
N SER A 55 -17.16 1.70 -13.66
CA SER A 55 -17.73 2.27 -14.88
C SER A 55 -17.28 3.71 -15.13
N LYS A 56 -17.04 4.47 -14.07
CA LYS A 56 -16.75 5.91 -14.15
C LYS A 56 -15.25 6.19 -14.17
N TYR A 57 -14.46 5.48 -13.36
CA TYR A 57 -13.05 5.81 -13.11
C TYR A 57 -12.10 4.75 -13.66
N ASP A 58 -12.44 3.47 -13.58
CA ASP A 58 -11.52 2.41 -13.96
C ASP A 58 -11.46 2.09 -15.46
N SER A 59 -10.35 1.49 -15.85
CA SER A 59 -10.16 0.90 -17.14
C SER A 59 -11.14 -0.24 -17.42
N LYS A 60 -11.32 -0.50 -18.71
CA LYS A 60 -12.09 -1.66 -19.20
C LYS A 60 -11.55 -3.00 -18.67
N GLY A 61 -10.29 -3.06 -18.23
CA GLY A 61 -9.68 -4.26 -17.68
C GLY A 61 -10.23 -4.59 -16.31
N VAL A 62 -10.14 -3.64 -15.39
CA VAL A 62 -10.70 -3.73 -14.03
C VAL A 62 -12.21 -3.98 -14.09
N ALA A 63 -12.94 -3.21 -14.91
CA ALA A 63 -14.37 -3.38 -15.08
C ALA A 63 -14.77 -4.75 -15.68
N GLN A 64 -13.87 -5.42 -16.42
CA GLN A 64 -14.12 -6.76 -16.95
C GLN A 64 -13.93 -7.83 -15.87
N ILE A 65 -12.95 -7.66 -14.98
CA ILE A 65 -12.73 -8.55 -13.82
C ILE A 65 -13.93 -8.49 -12.88
N LEU A 66 -14.36 -7.29 -12.49
CA LEU A 66 -15.51 -7.13 -11.60
C LEU A 66 -16.80 -7.70 -12.21
N ARG A 67 -17.03 -7.51 -13.51
CA ARG A 67 -18.18 -8.09 -14.22
C ARG A 67 -18.16 -9.61 -14.33
N SER A 68 -17.00 -10.24 -14.15
CA SER A 68 -16.89 -11.70 -14.19
C SER A 68 -17.43 -12.37 -12.91
N ASP A 69 -17.58 -11.59 -11.83
CA ASP A 69 -18.24 -12.05 -10.62
C ASP A 69 -19.76 -12.09 -10.80
N THR A 70 -20.27 -13.26 -11.17
CA THR A 70 -21.72 -13.50 -11.22
C THR A 70 -22.28 -14.04 -9.90
N GLY A 71 -21.41 -14.50 -8.99
CA GLY A 71 -21.78 -15.18 -7.74
C GLY A 71 -21.94 -14.25 -6.54
N ASN A 72 -21.47 -13.01 -6.65
CA ASN A 72 -21.23 -12.10 -5.52
C ASN A 72 -20.09 -12.59 -4.62
N ASP A 73 -19.08 -13.24 -5.21
CA ASP A 73 -17.92 -13.75 -4.49
C ASP A 73 -17.08 -12.62 -3.88
N PHE A 74 -17.19 -11.40 -4.42
CA PHE A 74 -16.53 -10.20 -3.89
C PHE A 74 -16.81 -9.94 -2.40
N GLU A 75 -17.97 -10.39 -1.91
CA GLU A 75 -18.38 -10.22 -0.49
C GLU A 75 -17.43 -10.92 0.48
N ALA A 76 -16.75 -11.99 0.05
CA ALA A 76 -15.81 -12.72 0.90
C ALA A 76 -14.55 -11.91 1.23
N TYR A 77 -14.30 -10.81 0.51
CA TYR A 77 -13.08 -10.02 0.57
C TYR A 77 -13.29 -8.60 1.11
N LEU A 78 -14.49 -8.31 1.61
CA LEU A 78 -14.81 -7.01 2.20
C LEU A 78 -14.40 -6.96 3.67
N GLU A 79 -13.81 -5.83 4.07
CA GLU A 79 -13.52 -5.52 5.48
C GLU A 79 -14.73 -4.95 6.23
N GLY A 80 -15.74 -4.47 5.50
CA GLY A 80 -16.95 -3.91 6.08
C GLY A 80 -17.94 -3.38 5.05
N HIS A 81 -18.83 -2.47 5.49
CA HIS A 81 -19.99 -2.01 4.72
C HIS A 81 -20.11 -0.48 4.61
N THR A 82 -19.15 0.26 5.15
CA THR A 82 -19.03 1.72 4.95
C THR A 82 -18.26 2.01 3.67
N GLU A 83 -18.47 3.21 3.10
CA GLU A 83 -17.73 3.65 1.91
C GLU A 83 -16.20 3.52 2.06
N ALA A 84 -15.66 3.92 3.20
CA ALA A 84 -14.22 3.83 3.47
C ALA A 84 -13.73 2.36 3.48
N GLU A 85 -14.46 1.46 4.13
CA GLU A 85 -14.13 0.02 4.15
C GLU A 85 -14.24 -0.60 2.74
N LEU A 86 -15.25 -0.19 1.96
CA LEU A 86 -15.39 -0.66 0.58
C LEU A 86 -14.26 -0.16 -0.31
N LEU A 87 -13.86 1.10 -0.19
CA LEU A 87 -12.72 1.66 -0.91
C LEU A 87 -11.43 0.94 -0.53
N GLY A 88 -11.17 0.75 0.77
CA GLY A 88 -10.00 0.02 1.26
C GLY A 88 -9.97 -1.46 0.83
N SER A 89 -11.13 -2.08 0.61
CA SER A 89 -11.22 -3.45 0.10
C SER A 89 -11.16 -3.56 -1.44
N TYR A 90 -11.22 -2.44 -2.17
CA TYR A 90 -11.44 -2.45 -3.62
C TYR A 90 -10.31 -3.15 -4.39
N GLY A 91 -9.06 -2.82 -4.07
CA GLY A 91 -7.89 -3.48 -4.66
C GLY A 91 -7.85 -4.98 -4.39
N THR A 92 -8.14 -5.39 -3.14
CA THR A 92 -8.22 -6.80 -2.73
C THR A 92 -9.33 -7.55 -3.46
N VAL A 93 -10.50 -6.93 -3.61
CA VAL A 93 -11.62 -7.52 -4.37
C VAL A 93 -11.22 -7.77 -5.82
N ILE A 94 -10.60 -6.79 -6.48
CA ILE A 94 -10.15 -6.96 -7.88
C ILE A 94 -9.05 -8.03 -7.99
N HIS A 95 -8.12 -8.06 -7.03
CA HIS A 95 -7.07 -9.08 -6.95
C HIS A 95 -7.68 -10.50 -6.90
N GLU A 96 -8.60 -10.74 -5.97
CA GLU A 96 -9.17 -12.06 -5.73
C GLU A 96 -10.13 -12.50 -6.84
N LEU A 97 -10.92 -11.56 -7.39
CA LEU A 97 -11.76 -11.84 -8.55
C LEU A 97 -10.94 -12.14 -9.80
N LEU A 98 -9.72 -11.61 -9.93
CA LEU A 98 -8.84 -11.97 -11.04
C LEU A 98 -8.45 -13.45 -10.99
N HIS A 99 -8.15 -13.99 -9.81
CA HIS A 99 -7.84 -15.42 -9.62
C HIS A 99 -8.99 -16.29 -10.12
N ALA A 100 -10.21 -15.97 -9.67
CA ALA A 100 -11.43 -16.65 -10.13
C ALA A 100 -11.62 -16.50 -11.64
N TYR A 101 -11.41 -15.30 -12.20
CA TYR A 101 -11.55 -15.04 -13.63
C TYR A 101 -10.55 -15.81 -14.49
N ASN A 102 -9.30 -15.91 -14.04
CA ASN A 102 -8.27 -16.71 -14.69
C ASN A 102 -8.64 -18.20 -14.71
N GLY A 103 -9.31 -18.70 -13.66
CA GLY A 103 -9.83 -20.06 -13.57
C GLY A 103 -11.03 -20.38 -14.47
N GLN A 104 -11.71 -19.39 -15.07
CA GLN A 104 -12.89 -19.63 -15.89
C GLN A 104 -12.56 -20.21 -17.29
N GLY A 105 -13.18 -21.34 -17.64
CA GLY A 105 -13.27 -21.86 -19.01
C GLY A 105 -12.06 -22.67 -19.52
N PHE A 106 -10.98 -22.75 -18.74
CA PHE A 106 -9.84 -23.61 -19.01
C PHE A 106 -9.46 -24.31 -17.70
N GLY A 107 -8.96 -25.55 -17.76
CA GLY A 107 -8.49 -26.27 -16.57
C GLY A 107 -7.57 -25.38 -15.73
N LEU A 108 -7.70 -25.48 -14.41
CA LEU A 108 -7.05 -24.62 -13.41
C LEU A 108 -5.60 -24.26 -13.80
N ASN A 109 -5.25 -22.97 -13.65
CA ASN A 109 -3.87 -22.45 -13.61
C ASN A 109 -3.10 -22.37 -14.93
N SER A 110 -3.79 -22.26 -16.06
CA SER A 110 -3.14 -22.13 -17.37
C SER A 110 -3.51 -20.85 -18.12
N THR A 111 -4.35 -19.96 -17.57
CA THR A 111 -4.80 -18.76 -18.27
C THR A 111 -4.49 -17.50 -17.50
N TYR A 112 -3.94 -16.50 -18.19
CA TYR A 112 -3.64 -15.19 -17.62
C TYR A 112 -4.39 -14.12 -18.40
N PHE A 113 -5.37 -13.47 -17.78
CA PHE A 113 -5.89 -12.22 -18.27
C PHE A 113 -4.80 -11.17 -18.16
N THR A 114 -4.47 -10.53 -19.28
CA THR A 114 -3.43 -9.50 -19.31
C THR A 114 -4.01 -8.14 -19.64
N GLY A 115 -5.22 -8.07 -20.20
CA GLY A 115 -5.99 -6.84 -20.44
C GLY A 115 -7.23 -7.13 -21.28
N PRO A 116 -8.06 -6.10 -21.58
CA PRO A 116 -9.34 -6.29 -22.27
C PRO A 116 -9.22 -7.17 -23.51
N LYS A 117 -10.00 -8.25 -23.56
CA LYS A 117 -10.00 -9.27 -24.63
C LYS A 117 -8.70 -10.06 -24.84
N VAL A 118 -7.67 -9.90 -23.99
CA VAL A 118 -6.41 -10.64 -24.06
C VAL A 118 -6.28 -11.59 -22.88
N ARG A 119 -6.58 -12.87 -23.13
CA ARG A 119 -6.32 -13.99 -22.21
C ARG A 119 -5.30 -14.93 -22.83
N MET A 120 -4.21 -15.17 -22.12
CA MET A 120 -3.09 -15.98 -22.58
C MET A 120 -3.20 -17.38 -21.98
N LEU A 121 -3.49 -18.39 -22.80
CA LEU A 121 -3.38 -19.80 -22.41
C LEU A 121 -1.91 -20.23 -22.45
N VAL A 122 -1.30 -20.42 -21.29
CA VAL A 122 0.07 -20.84 -21.05
C VAL A 122 0.09 -22.32 -20.63
N PRO A 123 0.61 -23.22 -21.48
CA PRO A 123 0.82 -24.62 -21.12
C PRO A 123 1.80 -24.71 -19.95
N MET A 124 1.42 -25.43 -18.90
CA MET A 124 2.30 -25.67 -17.77
C MET A 124 3.36 -26.71 -18.13
N THR A 125 4.57 -26.49 -17.62
CA THR A 125 5.70 -27.43 -17.67
C THR A 125 5.96 -27.97 -16.26
N LYS A 126 6.93 -28.87 -16.11
CA LYS A 126 7.40 -29.28 -14.79
C LYS A 126 7.82 -28.06 -13.96
N VAL A 127 7.52 -28.09 -12.67
CA VAL A 127 7.90 -27.09 -11.67
C VAL A 127 8.39 -27.77 -10.41
N PHE A 128 9.08 -26.98 -9.58
CA PHE A 128 9.38 -27.31 -8.20
C PHE A 128 8.70 -26.30 -7.25
N SER A 129 8.56 -26.67 -5.98
CA SER A 129 7.88 -25.82 -4.99
C SER A 129 8.70 -24.57 -4.70
N SER A 130 8.05 -23.40 -4.63
CA SER A 130 8.76 -22.16 -4.25
C SER A 130 9.38 -22.23 -2.85
N GLN A 131 8.91 -23.14 -1.97
CA GLN A 131 9.54 -23.42 -0.67
C GLN A 131 11.02 -23.82 -0.76
N GLU A 132 11.46 -24.38 -1.88
CA GLU A 132 12.86 -24.75 -2.06
C GLU A 132 13.79 -23.53 -2.05
N LEU A 133 13.26 -22.33 -2.35
CA LEU A 133 13.99 -21.06 -2.23
C LEU A 133 14.47 -20.79 -0.80
N ASN A 134 13.90 -21.43 0.21
CA ASN A 134 14.39 -21.33 1.59
C ASN A 134 15.80 -21.89 1.79
N THR A 135 16.28 -22.72 0.85
CA THR A 135 17.67 -23.21 0.83
C THR A 135 18.62 -22.27 0.07
N PHE A 136 18.07 -21.29 -0.63
CA PHE A 136 18.77 -20.36 -1.52
C PHE A 136 18.86 -18.95 -0.93
N VAL A 137 17.78 -18.46 -0.34
CA VAL A 137 17.64 -17.11 0.23
C VAL A 137 18.10 -17.11 1.69
N ARG A 138 18.95 -16.17 2.10
CA ARG A 138 19.43 -16.07 3.49
C ARG A 138 18.28 -15.77 4.45
N LEU A 139 18.25 -16.40 5.63
CA LEU A 139 17.18 -16.25 6.62
C LEU A 139 16.81 -14.80 6.93
N GLY A 140 17.81 -13.93 7.15
CA GLY A 140 17.56 -12.51 7.42
C GLY A 140 16.84 -11.76 6.28
N LEU A 141 16.94 -12.22 5.02
CA LEU A 141 16.13 -11.66 3.93
C LEU A 141 14.70 -12.21 3.95
N GLN A 142 14.52 -13.48 4.29
CA GLN A 142 13.19 -14.10 4.37
C GLN A 142 12.30 -13.36 5.38
N ASP A 143 12.86 -13.00 6.54
CA ASP A 143 12.16 -12.29 7.61
C ASP A 143 11.92 -10.80 7.31
N SER A 144 12.69 -10.22 6.39
CA SER A 144 12.62 -8.78 6.04
C SER A 144 11.68 -8.50 4.86
N ILE A 145 11.11 -9.54 4.25
CA ILE A 145 10.22 -9.39 3.09
C ILE A 145 8.82 -9.81 3.50
N PHE A 146 7.92 -8.84 3.56
CA PHE A 146 6.56 -8.97 4.09
C PHE A 146 5.81 -10.18 3.49
N ARG A 147 5.81 -10.32 2.16
CA ARG A 147 5.08 -11.39 1.47
C ARG A 147 5.82 -12.73 1.39
N TYR A 148 7.08 -12.82 1.84
CA TYR A 148 7.88 -14.03 1.67
C TYR A 148 7.30 -15.24 2.41
N GLY A 149 6.83 -15.03 3.65
CA GLY A 149 6.20 -16.09 4.45
C GLY A 149 4.94 -16.67 3.80
N ILE A 150 4.15 -15.85 3.11
CA ILE A 150 2.88 -16.24 2.51
C ILE A 150 3.10 -16.94 1.16
N TYR A 151 3.94 -16.35 0.29
CA TYR A 151 4.01 -16.76 -1.11
C TYR A 151 5.21 -17.65 -1.47
N VAL A 152 6.21 -17.73 -0.59
CA VAL A 152 7.38 -18.63 -0.71
C VAL A 152 7.41 -19.64 0.45
N ALA A 153 6.52 -19.51 1.44
CA ALA A 153 6.47 -20.33 2.65
C ALA A 153 7.82 -20.35 3.39
N GLY A 154 8.28 -19.15 3.76
CA GLY A 154 9.51 -18.94 4.53
C GLY A 154 9.56 -19.74 5.84
N LYS A 155 10.76 -20.16 6.24
CA LYS A 155 10.98 -20.80 7.54
C LYS A 155 10.95 -19.72 8.62
N GLN A 156 9.93 -19.71 9.46
CA GLN A 156 10.00 -18.95 10.70
C GLN A 156 11.10 -19.54 11.59
N ALA A 157 12.20 -18.80 11.75
CA ALA A 157 13.14 -19.08 12.81
C ALA A 157 12.46 -18.77 14.15
N LYS A 158 12.63 -19.66 15.14
CA LYS A 158 12.21 -19.41 16.53
C LYS A 158 12.70 -18.03 16.98
N ALA A 159 11.77 -17.12 17.27
CA ALA A 159 12.11 -15.79 17.77
C ALA A 159 12.91 -15.89 19.07
N ARG A 160 13.85 -14.96 19.26
CA ARG A 160 14.82 -14.85 20.37
C ARG A 160 14.23 -14.76 21.80
N HIS A 161 12.91 -14.89 21.98
CA HIS A 161 12.22 -14.72 23.27
C HIS A 161 11.14 -15.77 23.58
N GLY A 162 11.23 -16.98 23.01
CA GLY A 162 10.46 -18.13 23.49
C GLY A 162 8.94 -18.07 23.28
N LYS A 163 8.42 -17.10 22.51
CA LYS A 163 7.06 -17.15 21.98
C LYS A 163 7.10 -17.70 20.55
N GLU A 164 6.50 -18.87 20.36
CA GLU A 164 6.10 -19.38 19.05
C GLU A 164 4.94 -18.51 18.53
N THR A 165 5.23 -17.64 17.57
CA THR A 165 4.19 -16.90 16.83
C THR A 165 4.01 -17.54 15.47
N MET A 166 3.00 -18.41 15.41
CA MET A 166 2.24 -18.95 14.27
C MET A 166 2.99 -19.14 12.95
N LEU A 167 3.30 -20.41 12.69
CA LEU A 167 3.30 -21.04 11.38
C LEU A 167 2.12 -20.53 10.57
N LEU A 168 2.35 -19.54 9.69
CA LEU A 168 1.45 -19.39 8.56
C LEU A 168 1.70 -20.60 7.67
N ASN A 169 0.86 -21.60 7.92
CA ASN A 169 0.38 -22.58 6.96
C ASN A 169 0.93 -24.02 6.99
N THR A 170 1.29 -24.62 8.13
CA THR A 170 1.58 -26.07 8.17
C THR A 170 0.36 -26.99 7.99
N GLY A 171 -0.84 -26.43 7.87
CA GLY A 171 -2.06 -27.16 7.50
C GLY A 171 -2.54 -26.98 6.05
N LYS A 172 -2.17 -25.89 5.36
CA LYS A 172 -2.59 -25.58 3.97
C LYS A 172 -1.52 -24.92 3.09
N ALA A 173 -0.21 -24.99 3.42
CA ALA A 173 0.87 -24.42 2.59
C ALA A 173 0.91 -24.98 1.16
N ASN A 174 0.20 -26.07 0.89
CA ASN A 174 0.04 -26.63 -0.46
C ASN A 174 -1.09 -25.99 -1.29
N TYR A 175 -1.86 -25.03 -0.74
CA TYR A 175 -2.99 -24.40 -1.45
C TYR A 175 -2.67 -23.07 -2.13
N VAL A 176 -1.67 -22.30 -1.67
CA VAL A 176 -1.32 -21.06 -2.37
C VAL A 176 -0.63 -21.43 -3.69
N ALA A 177 -1.19 -20.96 -4.80
CA ALA A 177 -0.73 -21.32 -6.14
C ALA A 177 0.76 -21.01 -6.33
N SER A 178 1.25 -19.90 -5.77
CA SER A 178 2.67 -19.50 -5.82
C SER A 178 3.63 -20.52 -5.21
N ILE A 179 3.18 -21.31 -4.24
CA ILE A 179 3.98 -22.35 -3.60
C ILE A 179 3.93 -23.63 -4.43
N SER A 180 2.72 -24.11 -4.74
CA SER A 180 2.53 -25.45 -5.35
C SER A 180 2.78 -25.48 -6.85
N LEU A 181 2.60 -24.36 -7.56
CA LEU A 181 2.75 -24.24 -9.01
C LEU A 181 4.04 -23.51 -9.42
N GLY A 182 4.90 -23.19 -8.45
CA GLY A 182 6.18 -22.52 -8.68
C GLY A 182 6.02 -21.20 -9.43
N ILE A 183 6.80 -21.02 -10.51
CA ILE A 183 6.80 -19.80 -11.31
C ILE A 183 5.42 -19.44 -11.91
N TYR A 184 4.57 -20.43 -12.21
CA TYR A 184 3.23 -20.15 -12.76
C TYR A 184 2.34 -19.50 -11.72
N GLY A 185 2.41 -19.95 -10.46
CA GLY A 185 1.70 -19.33 -9.36
C GLY A 185 2.29 -17.97 -8.97
N LEU A 186 3.63 -17.83 -8.96
CA LEU A 186 4.27 -16.53 -8.72
C LEU A 186 3.88 -15.49 -9.78
N LEU A 187 3.74 -15.89 -11.04
CA LEU A 187 3.26 -15.02 -12.12
C LEU A 187 1.77 -14.69 -11.96
N GLU A 188 0.98 -15.61 -11.44
CA GLU A 188 -0.45 -15.41 -11.24
C GLU A 188 -0.72 -14.40 -10.12
N GLU A 189 0.04 -14.48 -9.02
CA GLU A 189 0.03 -13.45 -7.97
C GLU A 189 0.53 -12.09 -8.48
N LEU A 190 1.62 -12.06 -9.28
CA LEU A 190 2.08 -10.82 -9.91
C LEU A 190 0.97 -10.17 -10.76
N ASN A 191 0.20 -11.00 -11.48
CA ASN A 191 -0.94 -10.56 -12.28
C ASN A 191 -2.06 -9.97 -11.41
N ALA A 192 -2.41 -10.66 -10.32
CA ALA A 192 -3.46 -10.23 -9.40
C ALA A 192 -3.10 -8.94 -8.68
N TYR A 193 -1.86 -8.81 -8.19
CA TYR A 193 -1.38 -7.55 -7.64
C TYR A 193 -1.32 -6.44 -8.68
N TYR A 194 -0.98 -6.71 -9.94
CA TYR A 194 -1.02 -5.69 -10.99
C TYR A 194 -2.43 -5.10 -11.14
N PHE A 195 -3.46 -5.94 -11.29
CA PHE A 195 -4.83 -5.44 -11.46
C PHE A 195 -5.43 -4.85 -10.18
N GLY A 196 -5.08 -5.38 -9.00
CA GLY A 196 -5.43 -4.76 -7.71
C GLY A 196 -4.83 -3.35 -7.59
N THR A 197 -3.54 -3.20 -7.89
CA THR A 197 -2.87 -1.87 -7.91
C THR A 197 -3.51 -0.94 -8.92
N LEU A 198 -3.78 -1.43 -10.13
CA LEU A 198 -4.36 -0.63 -11.20
C LEU A 198 -5.74 -0.10 -10.80
N ALA A 199 -6.58 -0.94 -10.19
CA ALA A 199 -7.91 -0.56 -9.73
C ALA A 199 -7.83 0.54 -8.67
N VAL A 200 -6.96 0.41 -7.67
CA VAL A 200 -6.80 1.46 -6.66
C VAL A 200 -6.24 2.73 -7.30
N TRP A 201 -5.20 2.62 -8.13
CA TRP A 201 -4.59 3.78 -8.81
C TRP A 201 -5.57 4.56 -9.69
N GLU A 202 -6.48 3.87 -10.38
CA GLU A 202 -7.49 4.49 -11.25
C GLU A 202 -8.58 5.23 -10.45
N LEU A 203 -8.67 5.02 -9.12
CA LEU A 203 -9.53 5.82 -8.24
C LEU A 203 -8.97 7.20 -7.89
N PHE A 204 -7.79 7.61 -8.37
CA PHE A 204 -7.25 8.96 -8.11
C PHE A 204 -8.30 10.07 -8.36
N ASP A 205 -8.96 10.01 -9.53
CA ASP A 205 -9.99 10.98 -9.92
C ASP A 205 -11.24 10.89 -9.03
N TYR A 206 -11.59 9.69 -8.52
CA TYR A 206 -12.66 9.54 -7.52
C TYR A 206 -12.31 10.29 -6.23
N TYR A 207 -11.08 10.12 -5.73
CA TYR A 207 -10.65 10.80 -4.51
C TYR A 207 -10.63 12.31 -4.70
N GLN A 208 -10.21 12.78 -5.88
CA GLN A 208 -10.26 14.19 -6.24
C GLN A 208 -11.70 14.73 -6.32
N ASP A 209 -12.62 14.02 -6.97
CA ASP A 209 -14.02 14.40 -7.14
C ASP A 209 -14.79 14.45 -5.81
N ILE A 210 -14.53 13.50 -4.90
CA ILE A 210 -15.34 13.26 -3.70
C ILE A 210 -14.74 13.90 -2.44
N TYR A 211 -13.43 13.79 -2.25
CA TYR A 211 -12.77 14.23 -1.03
C TYR A 211 -12.06 15.58 -1.19
N GLY A 212 -11.68 15.95 -2.42
CA GLY A 212 -10.93 17.18 -2.68
C GLY A 212 -9.55 17.21 -1.99
N ALA A 213 -8.79 18.29 -2.17
CA ALA A 213 -7.41 18.37 -1.66
C ALA A 213 -7.29 18.45 -0.13
N GLU A 214 -8.36 18.81 0.58
CA GLU A 214 -8.34 19.13 2.01
C GLU A 214 -8.59 17.91 2.93
N THR A 215 -8.98 16.77 2.38
CA THR A 215 -9.30 15.56 3.17
C THR A 215 -8.07 14.66 3.31
N GLN A 216 -7.09 15.09 4.10
CA GLN A 216 -5.78 14.43 4.23
C GLN A 216 -5.87 12.95 4.60
N VAL A 217 -6.79 12.57 5.49
CA VAL A 217 -6.95 11.17 5.93
C VAL A 217 -7.33 10.26 4.74
N ALA A 218 -8.26 10.69 3.88
CA ALA A 218 -8.65 9.91 2.71
C ALA A 218 -7.48 9.73 1.74
N TRP A 219 -6.69 10.78 1.53
CA TRP A 219 -5.47 10.71 0.70
C TRP A 219 -4.37 9.86 1.33
N ALA A 220 -4.26 9.85 2.66
CA ALA A 220 -3.32 8.98 3.37
C ALA A 220 -3.70 7.50 3.22
N ASP A 221 -4.98 7.17 3.36
CA ASP A 221 -5.49 5.80 3.16
C ASP A 221 -5.29 5.36 1.70
N TYR A 222 -5.66 6.20 0.73
CA TYR A 222 -5.40 5.97 -0.69
C TYR A 222 -3.92 5.72 -0.99
N LYS A 223 -3.04 6.59 -0.49
CA LYS A 223 -1.59 6.47 -0.67
C LYS A 223 -1.06 5.17 -0.06
N ALA A 224 -1.53 4.81 1.14
CA ALA A 224 -1.12 3.59 1.82
C ALA A 224 -1.51 2.34 1.02
N ASP A 225 -2.72 2.30 0.47
CA ASP A 225 -3.21 1.17 -0.34
C ASP A 225 -2.41 1.05 -1.66
N VAL A 226 -2.26 2.14 -2.41
CA VAL A 226 -1.46 2.14 -3.65
C VAL A 226 -0.02 1.69 -3.38
N LEU A 227 0.65 2.24 -2.37
CA LEU A 227 2.04 1.89 -2.06
C LEU A 227 2.18 0.47 -1.50
N GLY A 228 1.24 0.00 -0.69
CA GLY A 228 1.20 -1.37 -0.19
C GLY A 228 1.16 -2.40 -1.32
N ASN A 229 0.45 -2.08 -2.40
CA ASN A 229 0.42 -2.88 -3.62
C ASN A 229 1.69 -2.72 -4.46
N VAL A 230 2.26 -1.52 -4.62
CA VAL A 230 3.55 -1.31 -5.29
C VAL A 230 4.70 -2.10 -4.63
N VAL A 231 4.67 -2.32 -3.32
CA VAL A 231 5.62 -3.23 -2.65
C VAL A 231 5.57 -4.63 -3.27
N ALA A 232 4.37 -5.15 -3.58
CA ALA A 232 4.20 -6.48 -4.16
C ALA A 232 4.89 -6.60 -5.53
N TYR A 233 4.88 -5.55 -6.36
CA TYR A 233 5.64 -5.55 -7.62
C TYR A 233 7.12 -5.91 -7.42
N TYR A 234 7.77 -5.27 -6.44
CA TYR A 234 9.17 -5.53 -6.15
C TYR A 234 9.39 -6.91 -5.54
N GLU A 235 8.51 -7.36 -4.65
CA GLU A 235 8.58 -8.69 -4.03
C GLU A 235 8.43 -9.82 -5.07
N PHE A 236 7.39 -9.80 -5.90
CA PHE A 236 7.17 -10.86 -6.88
C PHE A 236 8.22 -10.88 -7.99
N ARG A 237 8.76 -9.71 -8.39
CA ARG A 237 9.93 -9.69 -9.30
C ARG A 237 11.14 -10.36 -8.68
N LEU A 238 11.39 -10.12 -7.40
CA LEU A 238 12.48 -10.74 -6.67
C LEU A 238 12.26 -12.26 -6.53
N PHE A 239 11.05 -12.69 -6.19
CA PHE A 239 10.71 -14.12 -6.06
C PHE A 239 10.86 -14.86 -7.39
N ILE A 240 10.37 -14.30 -8.50
CA ILE A 240 10.51 -14.89 -9.83
C ILE A 240 11.99 -14.93 -10.24
N ALA A 241 12.76 -13.89 -9.96
CA ALA A 241 14.19 -13.87 -10.25
C ALA A 241 14.93 -14.98 -9.48
N TRP A 242 14.67 -15.12 -8.18
CA TRP A 242 15.23 -16.20 -7.36
C TRP A 242 14.78 -17.58 -7.81
N TYR A 243 13.52 -17.74 -8.21
CA TYR A 243 13.00 -18.98 -8.79
C TYR A 243 13.80 -19.37 -10.04
N LEU A 244 14.02 -18.44 -10.97
CA LEU A 244 14.79 -18.68 -12.19
C LEU A 244 16.27 -18.99 -11.89
N MET A 245 16.87 -18.28 -10.94
CA MET A 245 18.26 -18.51 -10.53
C MET A 245 18.44 -19.88 -9.88
N TYR A 246 17.52 -20.27 -8.99
CA TYR A 246 17.53 -21.56 -8.33
C TYR A 246 17.26 -22.69 -9.31
N ALA A 247 16.25 -22.53 -10.19
CA ALA A 247 15.95 -23.47 -11.26
C ALA A 247 17.20 -23.73 -12.11
N LYS A 248 17.90 -22.67 -12.52
CA LYS A 248 19.10 -22.81 -13.35
C LYS A 248 20.22 -23.60 -12.66
N ARG A 249 20.31 -23.53 -11.33
CA ARG A 249 21.38 -24.14 -10.53
C ARG A 249 21.06 -25.58 -10.12
N GLU A 250 19.84 -25.82 -9.66
CA GLU A 250 19.43 -27.09 -9.01
C GLU A 250 18.46 -27.92 -9.86
N HIS A 251 17.70 -27.28 -10.76
CA HIS A 251 16.65 -27.92 -11.58
C HIS A 251 16.81 -27.55 -13.06
N ALA A 252 17.96 -27.89 -13.64
CA ALA A 252 18.35 -27.43 -14.98
C ALA A 252 17.34 -27.86 -16.09
N ASP A 253 16.68 -29.02 -15.93
CA ASP A 253 15.59 -29.48 -16.78
C ASP A 253 14.38 -28.54 -16.70
N VAL A 254 13.94 -28.20 -15.48
CA VAL A 254 12.86 -27.23 -15.25
C VAL A 254 13.23 -25.88 -15.85
N TYR A 255 14.43 -25.36 -15.59
CA TYR A 255 14.87 -24.09 -16.17
C TYR A 255 14.85 -24.11 -17.70
N ALA A 256 15.31 -25.19 -18.34
CA ALA A 256 15.26 -25.35 -19.79
C ALA A 256 13.83 -25.30 -20.32
N ASP A 257 12.89 -26.01 -19.68
CA ASP A 257 11.48 -25.98 -20.06
C ASP A 257 10.88 -24.56 -19.93
N LEU A 258 11.19 -23.86 -18.84
CA LEU A 258 10.69 -22.50 -18.61
C LEU A 258 11.21 -21.51 -19.67
N VAL A 259 12.50 -21.56 -20.03
CA VAL A 259 13.05 -20.65 -21.04
C VAL A 259 12.55 -20.97 -22.46
N HIS A 260 12.16 -22.21 -22.73
CA HIS A 260 11.54 -22.60 -24.00
C HIS A 260 10.03 -22.36 -24.05
N ASN A 261 9.37 -22.16 -22.90
CA ASN A 261 7.96 -21.82 -22.84
C ASN A 261 7.71 -20.36 -23.27
N LEU A 262 7.59 -20.15 -24.58
CA LEU A 262 7.41 -18.82 -25.17
C LEU A 262 6.16 -18.11 -24.65
N LYS A 263 5.07 -18.84 -24.36
CA LYS A 263 3.83 -18.23 -23.88
C LYS A 263 3.95 -17.73 -22.44
N LEU A 264 4.61 -18.51 -21.57
CA LEU A 264 4.92 -18.07 -20.21
C LEU A 264 5.77 -16.81 -20.24
N ARG A 265 6.86 -16.83 -21.02
CA ARG A 265 7.78 -15.70 -21.14
C ARG A 265 7.12 -14.45 -21.71
N ARG A 266 6.25 -14.57 -22.72
CA ARG A 266 5.44 -13.46 -23.26
C ARG A 266 4.53 -12.87 -22.20
N THR A 267 3.84 -13.73 -21.46
CA THR A 267 2.92 -13.33 -20.40
C THR A 267 3.65 -12.59 -19.29
N PHE A 268 4.77 -13.15 -18.80
CA PHE A 268 5.64 -12.48 -17.83
C PHE A 268 6.14 -11.12 -18.34
N THR A 269 6.66 -11.07 -19.57
CA THR A 269 7.19 -9.84 -20.16
C THR A 269 6.13 -8.74 -20.19
N LEU A 270 4.93 -9.07 -20.69
CA LEU A 270 3.82 -8.13 -20.81
C LEU A 270 3.32 -7.64 -19.45
N LEU A 271 3.15 -8.53 -18.47
CA LEU A 271 2.68 -8.16 -17.14
C LEU A 271 3.72 -7.34 -16.38
N GLU A 272 5.00 -7.72 -16.44
CA GLU A 272 6.07 -6.96 -15.81
C GLU A 272 6.25 -5.58 -16.44
N ASP A 273 6.09 -5.45 -17.76
CA ASP A 273 6.11 -4.15 -18.44
C ASP A 273 4.98 -3.25 -17.95
N ARG A 274 3.74 -3.76 -17.95
CA ARG A 274 2.58 -2.98 -17.51
C ARG A 274 2.66 -2.58 -16.04
N TYR A 275 3.11 -3.50 -15.19
CA TYR A 275 3.21 -3.21 -13.77
C TYR A 275 4.38 -2.25 -13.49
N ARG A 276 5.50 -2.36 -14.22
CA ARG A 276 6.57 -1.35 -14.16
C ARG A 276 6.05 0.03 -14.56
N ASP A 277 5.35 0.12 -15.68
CA ASP A 277 4.83 1.40 -16.18
C ASP A 277 3.82 2.02 -15.18
N LEU A 278 3.05 1.19 -14.47
CA LEU A 278 2.17 1.64 -13.38
C LEU A 278 2.96 2.11 -12.15
N VAL A 279 3.98 1.37 -11.74
CA VAL A 279 4.87 1.75 -10.62
C VAL A 279 5.59 3.07 -10.92
N ASP A 280 6.00 3.30 -12.17
CA ASP A 280 6.64 4.54 -12.60
C ASP A 280 5.65 5.72 -12.56
N GLN A 281 4.37 5.49 -12.90
CA GLN A 281 3.30 6.50 -12.74
C GLN A 281 3.06 6.85 -11.27
N VAL A 282 2.94 5.85 -10.40
CA VAL A 282 2.81 6.07 -8.95
C VAL A 282 4.02 6.84 -8.42
N ALA A 283 5.23 6.46 -8.84
CA ALA A 283 6.46 7.11 -8.41
C ALA A 283 6.52 8.58 -8.85
N ALA A 284 6.01 8.90 -10.05
CA ALA A 284 5.94 10.28 -10.53
C ALA A 284 4.90 11.12 -9.76
N ALA A 285 3.82 10.51 -9.27
CA ALA A 285 2.77 11.18 -8.51
C ALA A 285 3.03 11.25 -6.99
N LEU A 286 4.01 10.50 -6.47
CA LEU A 286 4.36 10.48 -5.05
C LEU A 286 4.50 11.86 -4.40
N PRO A 287 5.16 12.87 -5.00
CA PRO A 287 5.27 14.19 -4.39
C PRO A 287 3.91 14.86 -4.17
N GLU A 288 2.97 14.71 -5.12
CA GLU A 288 1.63 15.26 -4.99
C GLU A 288 0.80 14.46 -3.97
N LEU A 289 0.94 13.12 -3.96
CA LEU A 289 0.30 12.29 -2.93
C LEU A 289 0.80 12.61 -1.53
N ASP A 290 2.09 12.91 -1.37
CA ASP A 290 2.66 13.35 -0.09
C ASP A 290 2.09 14.71 0.33
N ARG A 291 1.91 15.64 -0.62
CA ARG A 291 1.26 16.94 -0.36
C ARG A 291 -0.21 16.75 0.06
N LEU A 292 -0.96 15.89 -0.63
CA LEU A 292 -2.38 15.65 -0.39
C LEU A 292 -2.65 14.87 0.89
N SER A 293 -1.79 13.90 1.25
CA SER A 293 -1.94 13.09 2.45
C SER A 293 -1.45 13.77 3.72
N GLY A 294 -0.74 14.89 3.61
CA GLY A 294 0.03 15.46 4.71
C GLY A 294 1.21 14.56 5.14
N PRO A 295 1.90 14.93 6.24
CA PRO A 295 3.04 14.18 6.76
C PRO A 295 2.65 12.74 7.13
N GLY A 296 3.46 11.78 6.69
CA GLY A 296 3.24 10.36 7.01
C GLY A 296 3.54 10.07 8.48
N VAL A 297 3.03 8.95 9.01
CA VAL A 297 3.31 8.53 10.41
C VAL A 297 4.81 8.48 10.71
N GLU A 298 5.65 8.10 9.73
CA GLU A 298 7.11 8.11 9.87
C GLU A 298 7.69 9.52 9.99
N ASP A 299 7.13 10.49 9.24
CA ASP A 299 7.47 11.90 9.41
C ASP A 299 7.10 12.34 10.83
N LEU A 300 5.88 11.99 11.30
CA LEU A 300 5.39 12.22 12.67
C LEU A 300 6.28 11.60 13.76
N LEU A 301 6.88 10.44 13.49
CA LEU A 301 7.79 9.74 14.39
C LEU A 301 9.16 10.41 14.49
N ASN A 302 9.54 11.20 13.48
CA ASN A 302 10.83 11.88 13.39
C ASN A 302 10.77 13.34 13.84
N TYR A 303 9.58 13.91 14.13
CA TYR A 303 9.51 15.24 14.71
C TYR A 303 10.10 15.25 16.12
N THR A 304 11.10 16.11 16.27
CA THR A 304 11.84 16.33 17.51
C THR A 304 11.29 17.49 18.31
N GLY A 305 10.42 18.30 17.70
CA GLY A 305 10.01 19.61 18.21
C GLY A 305 11.14 20.63 18.11
N SER A 306 12.02 20.50 17.11
CA SER A 306 13.08 21.48 16.87
C SER A 306 12.51 22.86 16.55
N ASP A 307 13.32 23.90 16.73
CA ASP A 307 12.89 25.27 16.41
C ASP A 307 12.52 25.39 14.94
N GLU A 308 13.28 24.75 14.06
CA GLU A 308 13.03 24.70 12.63
C GLU A 308 11.71 24.00 12.29
N GLU A 309 11.40 22.88 12.92
CA GLU A 309 10.14 22.14 12.72
C GLU A 309 8.93 22.95 13.17
N VAL A 310 9.00 23.56 14.36
CA VAL A 310 7.92 24.39 14.89
C VAL A 310 7.71 25.62 14.00
N ARG A 311 8.79 26.25 13.52
CA ARG A 311 8.72 27.37 12.55
C ARG A 311 8.08 26.95 11.22
N ALA A 312 8.50 25.81 10.66
CA ALA A 312 7.96 25.31 9.41
C ALA A 312 6.45 25.05 9.53
N PHE A 313 6.01 24.45 10.64
CA PHE A 313 4.59 24.23 10.91
C PHE A 313 3.77 25.53 10.90
N PHE A 314 4.26 26.61 11.53
CA PHE A 314 3.56 27.89 11.50
C PHE A 314 3.59 28.55 10.11
N ALA A 315 4.72 28.47 9.41
CA ALA A 315 4.84 29.02 8.06
C ALA A 315 3.91 28.33 7.06
N GLU A 316 3.72 27.01 7.16
CA GLU A 316 2.77 26.23 6.34
C GLU A 316 1.30 26.62 6.59
N ASN A 317 1.02 27.27 7.71
CA ASN A 317 -0.32 27.74 8.10
C ASN A 317 -0.47 29.27 7.99
N ASP A 318 0.42 29.94 7.23
CA ASP A 318 0.44 31.40 7.05
C ASP A 318 0.55 32.19 8.37
N ILE A 319 1.24 31.62 9.38
CA ILE A 319 1.48 32.27 10.67
C ILE A 319 2.96 32.67 10.78
N ASP A 320 3.22 33.97 10.84
CA ASP A 320 4.56 34.52 11.09
C ASP A 320 4.79 34.71 12.60
N VAL A 321 5.45 33.72 13.22
CA VAL A 321 5.80 33.75 14.65
C VAL A 321 6.80 34.85 15.02
N GLU A 322 7.61 35.32 14.07
CA GLU A 322 8.56 36.41 14.29
C GLU A 322 7.84 37.76 14.31
N GLU A 323 6.86 37.97 13.43
CA GLU A 323 5.98 39.15 13.45
C GLU A 323 5.15 39.21 14.75
N MET A 324 4.80 38.05 15.31
CA MET A 324 4.12 37.94 16.60
C MET A 324 5.04 38.22 17.81
N GLY A 325 6.34 38.43 17.59
CA GLY A 325 7.34 38.66 18.63
C GLY A 325 7.66 37.44 19.48
N ILE A 326 7.38 36.23 18.98
CA ILE A 326 7.58 34.98 19.70
C ILE A 326 8.91 34.36 19.24
N ALA A 327 9.94 34.49 20.06
CA ALA A 327 11.28 34.02 19.74
C ALA A 327 11.57 32.63 20.35
N PRO A 328 12.39 31.79 19.68
CA PRO A 328 12.93 30.56 20.27
C PRO A 328 13.50 30.77 21.69
N GLY A 329 13.13 29.87 22.61
CA GLY A 329 13.54 29.93 24.02
C GLY A 329 12.76 30.91 24.91
N SER A 330 11.79 31.66 24.37
CA SER A 330 10.83 32.42 25.19
C SER A 330 9.83 31.50 25.88
N ALA A 331 9.17 31.98 26.95
CA ALA A 331 8.18 31.18 27.67
C ALA A 331 6.97 30.83 26.77
N GLU A 332 6.59 31.77 25.91
CA GLU A 332 5.54 31.61 24.90
C GLU A 332 5.93 30.56 23.84
N TRP A 333 7.19 30.58 23.39
CA TRP A 333 7.72 29.59 22.44
C TRP A 333 7.78 28.19 23.02
N GLU A 334 8.26 28.03 24.25
CA GLU A 334 8.30 26.72 24.91
C GLU A 334 6.90 26.15 25.17
N ALA A 335 5.92 27.01 25.47
CA ALA A 335 4.53 26.61 25.58
C ALA A 335 3.96 26.12 24.24
N ILE A 336 4.27 26.82 23.14
CA ILE A 336 3.91 26.43 21.78
C ILE A 336 4.57 25.10 21.39
N ARG A 337 5.88 24.96 21.61
CA ARG A 337 6.62 23.71 21.32
C ARG A 337 6.05 22.54 22.09
N LYS A 338 5.71 22.73 23.37
CA LYS A 338 5.08 21.69 24.20
C LYS A 338 3.72 21.27 23.65
N GLU A 339 2.92 22.23 23.22
CA GLU A 339 1.60 21.97 22.64
C GLU A 339 1.70 21.29 21.27
N TYR A 340 2.64 21.73 20.44
CA TYR A 340 3.01 21.07 19.19
C TYR A 340 3.37 19.60 19.43
N LEU A 341 4.30 19.32 20.36
CA LEU A 341 4.69 17.95 20.71
C LEU A 341 3.51 17.12 21.26
N ARG A 342 2.60 17.73 22.05
CA ARG A 342 1.37 17.08 22.52
C ARG A 342 0.48 16.68 21.34
N ALA A 343 0.19 17.61 20.44
CA ALA A 343 -0.64 17.39 19.26
C ALA A 343 -0.04 16.30 18.35
N MET A 344 1.27 16.34 18.12
CA MET A 344 1.98 15.30 17.35
C MET A 344 1.90 13.93 18.04
N GLY A 345 1.99 13.89 19.37
CA GLY A 345 1.80 12.67 20.17
C GLY A 345 0.38 12.11 20.07
N GLU A 346 -0.64 12.97 20.08
CA GLU A 346 -2.06 12.58 19.92
C GLU A 346 -2.35 12.10 18.50
N MET A 347 -1.82 12.78 17.49
CA MET A 347 -1.93 12.38 16.09
C MET A 347 -1.23 11.04 15.85
N LYS A 348 -0.05 10.84 16.43
CA LYS A 348 0.64 9.54 16.45
C LYS A 348 -0.17 8.44 17.13
N ALA A 349 -0.84 8.73 18.25
CA ALA A 349 -1.69 7.75 18.93
C ALA A 349 -2.91 7.38 18.08
N ALA A 350 -3.57 8.37 17.47
CA ALA A 350 -4.72 8.17 16.58
C ALA A 350 -4.36 7.39 15.30
N LEU A 351 -3.18 7.64 14.74
CA LEU A 351 -2.69 6.93 13.55
C LEU A 351 -2.09 5.56 13.89
N GLY A 352 -1.44 5.42 15.04
CA GLY A 352 -0.79 4.19 15.50
C GLY A 352 -1.75 3.05 15.88
N GLU A 353 -3.03 3.34 16.16
CA GLU A 353 -4.05 2.33 16.40
C GLU A 353 -4.65 1.73 15.10
N LYS A 354 -4.41 2.36 13.93
CA LYS A 354 -5.02 1.95 12.64
C LYS A 354 -4.02 1.59 11.55
N VAL A 355 -2.79 2.09 11.62
CA VAL A 355 -1.76 1.77 10.63
C VAL A 355 -1.01 0.54 11.09
N ASP A 356 -1.40 -0.63 10.57
CA ASP A 356 -0.58 -1.83 10.69
C ASP A 356 0.87 -1.51 10.28
N PHE A 357 1.82 -1.97 11.09
CA PHE A 357 3.26 -1.68 11.01
C PHE A 357 3.86 -1.76 9.59
N PHE A 358 3.26 -2.52 8.67
CA PHE A 358 3.70 -2.70 7.29
C PHE A 358 3.10 -1.70 6.28
N HIS A 359 1.89 -1.18 6.50
CA HIS A 359 1.30 -0.13 5.67
C HIS A 359 1.99 1.23 5.90
N GLY A 360 2.53 1.44 7.11
CA GLY A 360 3.27 2.65 7.47
C GLY A 360 4.68 2.77 6.89
N GLN A 361 5.24 1.72 6.26
CA GLN A 361 6.65 1.67 5.83
C GLN A 361 6.87 1.26 4.37
N ALA A 362 5.84 1.38 3.52
CA ALA A 362 5.93 0.95 2.12
C ALA A 362 7.13 1.58 1.36
N LYS A 363 7.44 2.86 1.62
CA LYS A 363 8.63 3.53 1.04
C LYS A 363 9.94 2.87 1.44
N ALA A 364 10.12 2.58 2.74
CA ALA A 364 11.30 1.90 3.26
C ALA A 364 11.42 0.48 2.69
N GLN A 365 10.30 -0.25 2.61
CA GLN A 365 10.26 -1.59 2.03
C GLN A 365 10.62 -1.58 0.54
N ILE A 366 10.11 -0.63 -0.24
CA ILE A 366 10.47 -0.44 -1.65
C ILE A 366 11.97 -0.17 -1.79
N ALA A 367 12.53 0.73 -0.97
CA ALA A 367 13.96 1.04 -1.00
C ALA A 367 14.81 -0.20 -0.67
N PHE A 368 14.43 -0.95 0.37
CA PHE A 368 15.07 -2.20 0.76
C PHE A 368 15.03 -3.26 -0.35
N LEU A 369 13.88 -3.44 -1.00
CA LEU A 369 13.72 -4.40 -2.10
C LEU A 369 14.53 -4.00 -3.33
N LYS A 370 14.56 -2.70 -3.68
CA LYS A 370 15.42 -2.18 -4.75
C LYS A 370 16.90 -2.44 -4.48
N ALA A 371 17.35 -2.22 -3.23
CA ALA A 371 18.74 -2.47 -2.84
C ALA A 371 19.08 -3.97 -2.82
N THR A 372 18.09 -4.83 -2.52
CA THR A 372 18.23 -6.29 -2.55
C THR A 372 18.26 -6.84 -3.98
N PHE A 373 17.61 -6.16 -4.93
CA PHE A 373 17.53 -6.58 -6.33
C PHE A 373 18.84 -6.31 -7.08
N GLY A 374 19.74 -7.29 -7.10
CA GLY A 374 21.08 -7.17 -7.63
C GLY A 374 21.24 -7.49 -9.12
N PRO A 375 22.49 -7.45 -9.63
CA PRO A 375 22.81 -7.78 -11.02
C PRO A 375 22.44 -9.22 -11.42
N GLY A 376 22.47 -10.15 -10.46
CA GLY A 376 22.10 -11.55 -10.70
C GLY A 376 20.62 -11.70 -11.01
N GLU A 377 19.78 -11.08 -10.18
CA GLU A 377 18.33 -11.03 -10.32
C GLU A 377 17.93 -10.32 -11.62
N ALA A 378 18.53 -9.15 -11.89
CA ALA A 378 18.31 -8.41 -13.12
C ALA A 378 18.65 -9.24 -14.37
N LYS A 379 19.78 -9.96 -14.35
CA LYS A 379 20.19 -10.84 -15.44
C LYS A 379 19.26 -12.04 -15.60
N ALA A 380 18.77 -12.62 -14.50
CA ALA A 380 17.82 -13.73 -14.54
C ALA A 380 16.51 -13.31 -15.24
N LEU A 381 15.94 -12.16 -14.84
CA LEU A 381 14.74 -11.63 -15.50
C LEU A 381 15.02 -11.26 -16.95
N ALA A 382 16.13 -10.59 -17.26
CA ALA A 382 16.47 -10.18 -18.63
C ALA A 382 16.60 -11.37 -19.59
N ASN A 383 17.14 -12.50 -19.13
CA ASN A 383 17.21 -13.73 -19.94
C ASN A 383 15.84 -14.38 -20.16
N PHE A 384 14.93 -14.20 -19.19
CA PHE A 384 13.59 -14.77 -19.26
C PHE A 384 12.61 -13.91 -20.07
N ARG A 385 12.79 -12.58 -20.08
CA ARG A 385 12.02 -11.66 -20.91
C ARG A 385 12.19 -11.95 -22.41
N ILE A 386 11.21 -11.50 -23.19
CA ILE A 386 11.27 -11.49 -24.65
C ILE A 386 11.53 -10.04 -25.08
N LYS A 387 12.45 -9.88 -26.03
CA LYS A 387 12.79 -8.58 -26.61
C LYS A 387 11.85 -8.19 -27.72
#